data_AF-A0AAV6DFQ9-F1
#
_entry.id   AF-A0AAV6DFQ9-F1
#
_cell.length_a   1.000
_cell.length_b   1.000
_cell.length_c   1.000
_cell.angle_alpha   90.00
_cell.angle_beta   90.00
_cell.angle_gamma   90.00
#
_symmetry.space_group_name_H-M   'P 1'
#
loop_
_entity.id
_entity.type
_entity.pdbx_description
1 polymer ?
#
loop_
_entity_poly.entity_id
_entity_poly.type
_entity_poly.pdbx_seq_one_letter_code
_entity_poly.pdbx_strand_id
1 'polypeptide(L)'
;MDQLVGELVRVGFLLTLWGFGIWVGGAAVTAWVAWEKGRDPAAWFVMGFFLSPLVALIALSAVPARHLARIRVAQRATRVGRPRPIDPSRLAARIGTARVVGTVREHKANA
;
A
#
# COMPACT_ATOMS: atom_id res chain seq x y z
N MET A 1 2.52 -61.90 4.55
CA MET A 1 1.86 -60.68 5.04
C MET A 1 2.90 -59.60 5.37
N ASP A 2 4.11 -59.96 5.79
CA ASP A 2 5.14 -59.01 6.22
C ASP A 2 5.67 -58.07 5.12
N GLN A 3 5.77 -58.53 3.87
CA GLN A 3 6.15 -57.68 2.72
C GLN A 3 5.11 -56.58 2.45
N LEU A 4 3.81 -56.91 2.47
CA LEU A 4 2.72 -55.95 2.27
C LEU A 4 2.70 -54.89 3.37
N VAL A 5 2.93 -55.29 4.62
CA VAL A 5 3.00 -54.37 5.76
C VAL A 5 4.21 -53.46 5.64
N GLY A 6 5.39 -54.00 5.28
CA GLY A 6 6.60 -53.19 5.07
C GLY A 6 6.45 -52.17 3.93
N GLU A 7 5.79 -52.56 2.85
CA GLU A 7 5.54 -51.67 1.71
C GLU A 7 4.52 -50.57 2.04
N LEU A 8 3.46 -50.90 2.79
CA LEU A 8 2.50 -49.92 3.27
C LEU A 8 3.14 -48.89 4.20
N VAL A 9 3.99 -49.31 5.13
CA VAL A 9 4.74 -48.41 6.03
C VAL A 9 5.66 -47.49 5.24
N ARG A 10 6.39 -48.05 4.25
CA ARG A 10 7.28 -47.26 3.39
C ARG A 10 6.50 -46.23 2.58
N VAL A 11 5.38 -46.62 1.97
CA VAL A 11 4.52 -45.71 1.21
C VAL A 11 3.93 -44.63 2.12
N GLY A 12 3.42 -45.00 3.29
CA GLY A 12 2.90 -44.05 4.28
C GLY A 12 3.96 -43.04 4.74
N PHE A 13 5.19 -43.50 4.97
CA PHE A 13 6.31 -42.64 5.31
C PHE A 13 6.66 -41.67 4.18
N LEU A 14 6.75 -42.15 2.94
CA LEU A 14 7.02 -41.32 1.77
C LEU A 14 5.93 -40.27 1.55
N LEU A 15 4.66 -40.65 1.69
CA LEU A 15 3.52 -39.73 1.59
C LEU A 15 3.56 -38.67 2.69
N THR A 16 3.96 -39.05 3.89
CA THR A 16 4.08 -38.10 5.01
C THR A 16 5.20 -37.09 4.76
N LEU A 17 6.37 -37.55 4.29
CA LEU A 17 7.46 -36.66 3.90
C LEU A 17 7.05 -35.72 2.76
N TRP A 18 6.33 -36.25 1.77
CA TRP A 18 5.88 -35.47 0.63
C TRP A 18 4.83 -34.44 1.04
N GLY A 19 3.85 -34.82 1.86
CA GLY A 19 2.84 -33.94 2.42
C GLY A 19 3.46 -32.84 3.29
N PHE A 20 4.43 -33.19 4.14
CA PHE A 20 5.16 -32.21 4.94
C PHE A 20 5.99 -31.25 4.07
N GLY A 21 6.64 -31.76 3.02
CA GLY A 21 7.37 -30.94 2.05
C GLY A 21 6.46 -29.94 1.34
N ILE A 22 5.27 -30.36 0.92
CA ILE A 22 4.27 -29.46 0.32
C ILE A 22 3.75 -28.45 1.34
N TRP A 23 3.54 -28.87 2.59
CA TRP A 23 3.07 -27.99 3.65
C TRP A 23 4.07 -26.86 3.94
N VAL A 24 5.32 -27.23 4.20
CA VAL A 24 6.41 -26.28 4.45
C VAL A 24 6.67 -25.43 3.21
N GLY A 25 6.69 -26.04 2.02
CA GLY A 25 6.84 -25.33 0.75
C GLY A 25 5.72 -24.32 0.52
N GLY A 26 4.47 -24.67 0.79
CA GLY A 26 3.34 -23.76 0.70
C GLY A 26 3.46 -22.58 1.67
N ALA A 27 3.91 -22.82 2.90
CA ALA A 27 4.17 -21.76 3.87
C ALA A 27 5.35 -20.86 3.45
N ALA A 28 6.37 -21.42 2.79
CA ALA A 28 7.44 -20.62 2.20
C ALA A 28 6.93 -19.72 1.06
N VAL A 29 6.01 -20.22 0.23
CA VAL A 29 5.37 -19.42 -0.83
C VAL A 29 4.54 -18.28 -0.24
N THR A 30 3.82 -18.47 0.88
CA THR A 30 3.11 -17.35 1.53
C THR A 30 4.06 -16.27 2.01
N ALA A 31 5.20 -16.66 2.56
CA ALA A 31 6.25 -15.73 2.99
C ALA A 31 6.86 -14.95 1.81
N TRP A 32 7.12 -15.65 0.71
CA TRP A 32 7.64 -15.07 -0.54
C TRP A 32 6.66 -14.04 -1.12
N VAL A 33 5.38 -14.41 -1.28
CA VAL A 33 4.34 -13.52 -1.78
C VAL A 33 4.13 -12.32 -0.84
N ALA A 34 4.29 -12.51 0.47
CA ALA A 34 4.24 -11.43 1.43
C ALA A 34 5.40 -10.44 1.27
N TRP A 35 6.62 -10.94 1.05
CA TRP A 35 7.81 -10.14 0.78
C TRP A 35 7.63 -9.26 -0.46
N GLU A 36 7.16 -9.84 -1.57
CA GLU A 36 6.87 -9.08 -2.81
C GLU A 36 5.79 -8.02 -2.64
N LYS A 37 4.87 -8.22 -1.70
CA LYS A 37 3.84 -7.22 -1.32
C LYS A 37 4.33 -6.22 -0.28
N GLY A 38 5.60 -6.26 0.12
CA GLY A 38 6.19 -5.37 1.13
C GLY A 38 5.63 -5.60 2.53
N ARG A 39 5.25 -6.84 2.86
CA ARG A 39 4.84 -7.29 4.19
C ARG A 39 5.93 -8.11 4.86
N ASP A 40 5.81 -8.31 6.17
CA ASP A 40 6.75 -9.12 6.94
C ASP A 40 6.69 -10.60 6.53
N PRO A 41 7.74 -11.16 5.89
CA PRO A 41 7.75 -12.53 5.41
C PRO A 41 7.67 -13.54 6.56
N ALA A 42 8.27 -13.26 7.72
CA ALA A 42 8.33 -14.19 8.84
C ALA A 42 6.94 -14.38 9.45
N ALA A 43 6.20 -13.29 9.63
CA ALA A 43 4.82 -13.34 10.11
C ALA A 43 3.90 -14.13 9.17
N TRP A 44 4.05 -13.95 7.86
CA TRP A 44 3.25 -14.65 6.85
C TRP A 44 3.67 -16.12 6.63
N PHE A 45 4.93 -16.46 6.90
CA PHE A 45 5.39 -17.85 6.99
C PHE A 45 4.71 -18.55 8.17
N VAL A 46 4.78 -17.96 9.38
CA VAL A 46 4.18 -18.54 10.60
C VAL A 46 2.67 -18.69 10.43
N MET A 47 1.99 -17.68 9.87
CA MET A 47 0.57 -17.79 9.55
C MET A 47 0.29 -18.90 8.52
N GLY A 48 1.08 -19.00 7.45
CA GLY A 48 0.95 -20.08 6.47
C GLY A 48 1.19 -21.46 7.08
N PHE A 49 2.17 -21.60 7.96
CA PHE A 49 2.56 -22.87 8.55
C PHE A 49 1.57 -23.38 9.60
N PHE A 50 1.03 -22.49 10.45
CA PHE A 50 0.15 -22.88 11.57
C PHE A 50 -1.35 -22.81 11.24
N LEU A 51 -1.79 -21.85 10.41
CA LEU A 51 -3.20 -21.72 10.07
C LEU A 51 -3.54 -22.63 8.88
N SER A 52 -2.87 -22.38 7.76
CA SER A 52 -2.94 -23.16 6.51
C SER A 52 -2.25 -22.34 5.42
N PRO A 53 -1.37 -22.95 4.60
CA PRO A 53 -0.75 -22.26 3.48
C PRO A 53 -1.78 -21.69 2.51
N LEU A 54 -2.86 -22.43 2.28
CA LEU A 54 -3.93 -22.05 1.36
C LEU A 54 -4.69 -20.81 1.87
N VAL A 55 -5.05 -20.81 3.15
CA VAL A 55 -5.78 -19.69 3.78
C VAL A 55 -4.90 -18.44 3.81
N ALA A 56 -3.62 -18.57 4.11
CA ALA A 56 -2.68 -17.45 4.10
C ALA A 56 -2.51 -16.85 2.69
N LEU A 57 -2.48 -17.67 1.63
CA LEU A 57 -2.46 -17.18 0.24
C LEU A 57 -3.75 -16.45 -0.13
N ILE A 58 -4.92 -16.97 0.27
CA ILE A 58 -6.21 -16.30 0.06
C ILE A 58 -6.26 -14.96 0.81
N ALA A 59 -5.76 -14.90 2.04
CA ALA A 59 -5.67 -13.66 2.79
C ALA A 59 -4.70 -12.66 2.14
N LEU A 60 -3.59 -13.14 1.56
CA LEU A 60 -2.67 -12.30 0.79
C LEU A 60 -3.29 -11.76 -0.50
N SER A 61 -4.17 -12.51 -1.16
CA SER A 61 -4.87 -12.05 -2.37
C SER A 61 -6.00 -11.06 -2.04
N ALA A 62 -6.75 -11.30 -0.96
CA ALA A 62 -7.88 -10.46 -0.55
C ALA A 62 -7.47 -9.12 0.06
N VAL A 63 -6.34 -9.04 0.77
CA VAL A 63 -5.89 -7.80 1.40
C VAL A 63 -4.99 -7.02 0.44
N PRO A 64 -5.39 -5.83 -0.06
CA PRO A 64 -4.53 -5.02 -0.92
C PRO A 64 -3.23 -4.65 -0.20
N ALA A 65 -2.12 -4.62 -0.94
CA ALA A 65 -0.85 -4.15 -0.38
C ALA A 65 -1.04 -2.72 0.13
N ARG A 66 -0.79 -2.49 1.43
CA ARG A 66 -0.86 -1.16 2.08
C ARG A 66 0.07 -0.11 1.43
N HIS A 67 0.87 -0.52 0.44
CA HIS A 67 1.67 0.32 -0.42
C HIS A 67 0.84 1.33 -1.25
N LEU A 68 -0.35 0.94 -1.74
CA LEU A 68 -1.24 1.87 -2.47
C LEU A 68 -1.76 3.01 -1.58
N ALA A 69 -1.99 2.75 -0.28
CA ALA A 69 -2.41 3.77 0.66
C ALA A 69 -1.28 4.75 0.98
N ARG A 70 -0.05 4.26 1.18
CA ARG A 70 1.12 5.13 1.43
C ARG A 70 1.50 5.97 0.22
N ILE A 71 1.43 5.44 -1.00
CA ILE A 71 1.67 6.23 -2.22
C ILE A 71 0.59 7.32 -2.38
N ARG A 72 -0.68 7.03 -2.12
CA ARG A 72 -1.75 8.06 -2.17
C ARG A 72 -1.60 9.13 -1.10
N VAL A 73 -1.18 8.76 0.12
CA VAL A 73 -0.93 9.71 1.21
C VAL A 73 0.33 10.55 0.91
N ALA A 74 1.39 9.94 0.41
CA ALA A 74 2.59 10.66 -0.04
C ALA A 74 2.28 11.60 -1.22
N GLN A 75 1.52 11.17 -2.23
CA GLN A 75 1.09 12.03 -3.34
C GLN A 75 0.18 13.18 -2.88
N ARG A 76 -0.70 12.96 -1.90
CA ARG A 76 -1.48 14.05 -1.27
C ARG A 76 -0.58 15.03 -0.52
N ALA A 77 0.39 14.54 0.25
CA ALA A 77 1.35 15.39 0.95
C ALA A 77 2.21 16.21 -0.04
N THR A 78 2.69 15.61 -1.13
CA THR A 78 3.45 16.31 -2.18
C THR A 78 2.59 17.33 -2.95
N ARG A 79 1.28 17.07 -3.15
CA ARG A 79 0.36 18.06 -3.77
C ARG A 79 0.03 19.23 -2.84
N VAL A 80 -0.02 19.01 -1.53
CA VAL A 80 -0.30 20.06 -0.53
C VAL A 80 0.95 20.92 -0.25
N GLY A 81 2.15 20.36 -0.40
CA GLY A 81 3.41 21.05 -0.14
C GLY A 81 4.02 21.83 -1.33
N ARG A 82 3.40 21.85 -2.51
CA ARG A 82 3.93 22.66 -3.63
C ARG A 82 3.50 24.12 -3.43
N PRO A 83 4.42 25.07 -3.19
CA PRO A 83 4.06 26.48 -3.18
C PRO A 83 3.48 26.81 -4.54
N ARG A 84 2.24 27.27 -4.57
CA ARG A 84 1.64 27.86 -5.77
C ARG A 84 2.58 29.00 -6.17
N PRO A 85 3.17 29.02 -7.37
CA PRO A 85 3.89 30.18 -7.84
C PRO A 85 2.88 31.34 -7.78
N ILE A 86 3.12 32.28 -6.88
CA ILE A 86 2.35 33.51 -6.84
C ILE A 86 2.86 34.29 -8.05
N ASP A 87 2.11 34.23 -9.15
CA ASP A 87 2.38 35.05 -10.32
C ASP A 87 2.33 36.53 -9.90
N PRO A 88 3.46 37.26 -9.91
CA PRO A 88 3.49 38.66 -9.49
C PRO A 88 2.59 39.56 -10.37
N SER A 89 2.30 39.12 -11.59
CA SER A 89 1.37 39.79 -12.53
C SER A 89 -0.08 39.79 -12.04
N ARG A 90 -0.55 38.77 -11.30
CA ARG A 90 -1.89 38.77 -10.68
C ARG A 90 -1.97 39.65 -9.44
N LEU A 91 -0.86 39.83 -8.72
CA LEU A 91 -0.80 40.71 -7.55
C LEU A 91 -0.83 42.18 -7.99
N ALA A 92 -0.11 42.54 -9.06
CA ALA A 92 -0.13 43.88 -9.64
C ALA A 92 -1.54 44.29 -10.15
N ALA A 93 -2.28 43.36 -10.76
CA ALA A 93 -3.65 43.61 -11.22
C ALA A 93 -4.64 43.88 -10.07
N ARG A 94 -4.41 43.30 -8.89
CA ARG A 94 -5.25 43.54 -7.70
C ARG A 94 -4.95 44.85 -6.98
N ILE A 95 -3.72 45.34 -7.03
CA ILE A 95 -3.35 46.61 -6.39
C ILE A 95 -3.71 47.81 -7.30
N GLY A 96 -3.65 47.63 -8.62
CA GLY A 96 -4.03 48.68 -9.58
C GLY A 96 -5.52 49.04 -9.58
N THR A 97 -6.39 48.11 -9.18
CA THR A 97 -7.85 48.32 -9.14
C THR A 97 -8.36 48.95 -7.84
N ALA A 98 -7.54 48.97 -6.78
CA ALA A 98 -7.95 49.54 -5.48
C ALA A 98 -7.74 51.07 -5.38
N ARG A 99 -7.07 51.72 -6.34
CA ARG A 99 -6.65 53.13 -6.20
C ARG A 99 -7.44 54.16 -7.03
N VAL A 100 -8.52 53.79 -7.72
CA VAL A 100 -9.20 54.71 -8.68
C VAL A 100 -10.60 55.16 -8.23
N VAL A 101 -11.14 54.70 -7.10
CA VAL A 101 -12.53 55.02 -6.68
C VAL A 101 -12.61 56.16 -5.65
N GLY A 102 -11.52 56.90 -5.39
CA GLY A 102 -11.42 57.76 -4.21
C GLY A 102 -11.49 59.29 -4.36
N THR A 103 -11.40 59.89 -5.55
CA THR A 103 -11.14 61.35 -5.64
C THR A 103 -12.00 62.12 -6.66
N VAL A 104 -13.29 61.78 -6.81
CA VAL A 104 -14.25 62.61 -7.55
C VAL A 104 -15.34 63.12 -6.59
N ARG A 105 -14.94 63.91 -5.61
CA ARG A 105 -15.82 64.82 -4.87
C ARG A 105 -14.91 65.79 -4.10
N GLU A 106 -14.95 67.07 -4.46
CA GLU A 106 -14.47 68.25 -3.71
C GLU A 106 -13.78 69.32 -4.60
N HIS A 107 -14.39 69.66 -5.73
CA HIS A 107 -14.05 70.91 -6.43
C HIS A 107 -15.27 71.67 -6.95
N LYS A 108 -16.30 71.77 -6.10
CA LYS A 108 -17.41 72.70 -6.32
C LYS A 108 -18.15 73.06 -5.02
N ALA A 109 -17.53 73.88 -4.18
CA ALA A 109 -18.23 74.74 -3.22
C ALA A 109 -17.26 75.74 -2.58
N ASN A 110 -17.71 76.99 -2.50
CA ASN A 110 -17.11 78.17 -1.85
C ASN A 110 -15.98 78.84 -2.64
N ALA A 111 -16.26 79.91 -3.39
CA ALA A 111 -16.65 81.27 -2.97
C ALA A 111 -15.42 82.18 -3.01
#